data_AF-A0A930ST54-F1
#
_entry.id   AF-A0A930ST54-F1
#
_cell.length_a   1.000
_cell.length_b   1.000
_cell.length_c   1.000
_cell.angle_alpha   90.00
_cell.angle_beta   90.00
_cell.angle_gamma   90.00
#
_symmetry.space_group_name_H-M   'P 1'
#
loop_
_entity.id
_entity.type
_entity.pdbx_description
1 polymer ?
#
loop_
_entity_poly.entity_id
_entity_poly.type
_entity_poly.pdbx_seq_one_letter_code
_entity_poly.pdbx_strand_id
1 'polypeptide(L)'
;MNIQAVAPVAQAYAVGTAATPATRTPATSQPRTTPSAYGRDSYVASGYVSNTYDQNVVYGQGKNIGIRIIDKALGLKSGYIEAAFIDKTPQNAMDIESIDFNLHVQAGEVGVSDVDATLTVETILRRRELRTGKKSPVSELRVAFDPDNQVRVEGKFKALGFKIPFSVSGQINVDTAGQLHYDLGKAKVSGIGVNGVMNTFGLTLEKVLKLNNPLDGYYAHGNTLVVDLGRTVSSMDNALGLHASVRGVRTNVGQLQLLVGDRPADAQRALTERNTKEPAYIKAEGGHAYIDGFFVKDGQLAIYDRTPDSPLNISYQGPERAIVLHKGHVGVTEQRFTQLLQEELGNSDALTDLNVKLGASNGKVSGKLFGAIPLSLNMTLGATNDGRLMFTPSRTKAFGFIPVPGGLVRGQLQKVINGGEAYGKGIALGNMNGIDLGHVTQVSHQPGYLVISSGQNTPNSQN
;
A
#
# COMPACT_ATOMS: atom_id res chain seq x y z
N MET A 1 24.21 -59.44 8.67
CA MET A 1 25.45 -59.26 9.45
C MET A 1 25.44 -57.79 9.89
N ASN A 2 25.04 -57.39 11.12
CA ASN A 2 25.59 -57.77 12.44
C ASN A 2 27.12 -57.75 12.36
N ILE A 3 27.91 -56.99 13.11
CA ILE A 3 27.85 -56.39 14.47
C ILE A 3 28.85 -55.18 14.37
N GLN A 4 28.86 -54.07 15.13
CA GLN A 4 29.29 -53.96 16.54
C GLN A 4 29.43 -52.47 16.92
N ALA A 5 28.86 -52.09 18.07
CA ALA A 5 29.23 -50.89 18.84
C ALA A 5 30.28 -51.27 19.91
N VAL A 6 30.60 -50.33 20.82
CA VAL A 6 31.45 -50.40 22.07
C VAL A 6 32.77 -49.62 21.88
N ALA A 7 33.26 -48.69 22.73
CA ALA A 7 32.90 -48.20 24.07
C ALA A 7 33.53 -46.79 24.35
N PRO A 8 33.17 -46.14 25.48
CA PRO A 8 33.69 -44.85 25.96
C PRO A 8 34.76 -45.01 27.06
N VAL A 9 35.61 -44.00 27.31
CA VAL A 9 36.35 -43.83 28.59
C VAL A 9 36.60 -42.35 28.88
N ALA A 10 36.36 -41.96 30.14
CA ALA A 10 36.59 -40.66 30.75
C ALA A 10 37.82 -40.68 31.68
N GLN A 11 38.10 -39.52 32.31
CA GLN A 11 39.07 -39.20 33.40
C GLN A 11 40.39 -38.57 32.92
N ALA A 12 40.65 -37.28 33.14
CA ALA A 12 40.83 -36.51 34.38
C ALA A 12 42.21 -36.72 35.04
N TYR A 13 43.07 -35.69 34.99
CA TYR A 13 44.03 -35.37 36.04
C TYR A 13 44.16 -33.85 36.16
N ALA A 14 44.13 -33.40 37.40
CA ALA A 14 44.21 -32.03 37.86
C ALA A 14 45.55 -31.77 38.58
N VAL A 15 45.75 -30.49 38.91
CA VAL A 15 46.51 -29.93 40.05
C VAL A 15 47.93 -29.42 39.80
N GLY A 16 48.12 -28.14 40.16
CA GLY A 16 49.39 -27.50 40.53
C GLY A 16 49.41 -26.00 40.17
N THR A 17 48.70 -25.12 40.89
CA THR A 17 49.21 -24.18 41.94
C THR A 17 50.35 -23.25 41.48
N ALA A 18 50.48 -21.97 41.81
CA ALA A 18 49.69 -20.88 42.40
C ALA A 18 50.65 -19.68 42.43
N ALA A 19 50.21 -18.45 42.10
CA ALA A 19 50.74 -17.18 42.66
C ALA A 19 50.02 -15.97 42.04
N THR A 20 49.18 -15.33 42.87
CA THR A 20 48.60 -13.98 42.77
C THR A 20 49.65 -12.90 43.10
N PRO A 21 49.34 -11.58 43.08
CA PRO A 21 48.38 -10.80 42.27
C PRO A 21 49.01 -9.51 41.68
N ALA A 22 48.41 -8.95 40.63
CA ALA A 22 48.51 -7.51 40.37
C ALA A 22 47.17 -6.97 39.87
N THR A 23 46.58 -6.15 40.72
CA THR A 23 45.36 -5.37 40.55
C THR A 23 45.35 -4.54 39.27
N ARG A 24 44.34 -4.78 38.41
CA ARG A 24 43.77 -3.75 37.54
C ARG A 24 42.25 -3.82 37.60
N THR A 25 41.70 -2.69 38.00
CA THR A 25 40.31 -2.36 38.21
C THR A 25 39.45 -2.70 36.98
N PRO A 26 38.29 -3.37 37.14
CA PRO A 26 37.37 -3.60 36.04
C PRO A 26 36.77 -2.26 35.60
N ALA A 27 36.94 -1.90 34.34
CA ALA A 27 36.15 -0.85 33.72
C ALA A 27 34.69 -1.26 33.81
N THR A 28 33.94 -0.50 34.60
CA THR A 28 32.49 -0.57 34.76
C THR A 28 31.83 -0.66 33.39
N SER A 29 31.22 -1.81 33.10
CA SER A 29 30.17 -1.91 32.10
C SER A 29 29.07 -0.94 32.52
N GLN A 30 28.92 0.16 31.80
CA GLN A 30 27.72 0.97 31.94
C GLN A 30 26.52 0.05 31.64
N PRO A 31 25.50 0.02 32.51
CA PRO A 31 24.28 -0.70 32.19
C PRO A 31 23.73 -0.09 30.90
N ARG A 32 23.65 -0.92 29.86
CA ARG A 32 22.94 -0.62 28.63
C ARG A 32 21.50 -0.31 29.06
N THR A 33 21.15 0.96 29.13
CA THR A 33 19.76 1.39 29.31
C THR A 33 19.02 0.86 28.11
N THR A 34 18.30 -0.24 28.30
CA THR A 34 17.26 -0.67 27.39
C THR A 34 16.29 0.51 27.31
N PRO A 35 16.04 1.11 26.14
CA PRO A 35 14.94 2.04 26.02
C PRO A 35 13.67 1.33 26.48
N SER A 36 13.02 1.93 27.48
CA SER A 36 11.76 1.47 28.03
C SER A 36 10.71 1.34 26.94
N ALA A 37 9.96 0.25 27.03
CA ALA A 37 8.75 -0.09 26.29
C ALA A 37 7.93 1.13 25.86
N TYR A 38 7.95 1.43 24.56
CA TYR A 38 6.77 2.00 23.93
C TYR A 38 5.69 0.93 24.05
N GLY A 39 4.65 1.24 24.84
CA GLY A 39 3.48 0.40 24.98
C GLY A 39 2.97 -0.01 23.61
N ARG A 40 3.05 -1.32 23.36
CA ARG A 40 2.36 -2.00 22.26
C ARG A 40 0.86 -1.89 22.55
N ASP A 41 0.25 -0.76 22.20
CA ASP A 41 -1.12 -0.78 21.71
C ASP A 41 -1.04 -1.11 20.22
N SER A 42 -0.69 -2.37 19.98
CA SER A 42 -0.45 -2.94 18.66
C SER A 42 -1.69 -3.76 18.31
N TYR A 43 -2.52 -3.26 17.41
CA TYR A 43 -3.32 -4.16 16.58
C TYR A 43 -2.39 -4.79 15.51
N VAL A 44 -1.31 -5.45 15.95
CA VAL A 44 -0.58 -6.33 15.02
C VAL A 44 -1.48 -7.54 14.86
N ALA A 45 -2.10 -7.67 13.68
CA ALA A 45 -2.89 -8.83 13.33
C ALA A 45 -2.13 -10.10 13.75
N SER A 46 -2.72 -10.89 14.65
CA SER A 46 -2.01 -12.02 15.28
C SER A 46 -1.62 -13.05 14.18
N GLY A 47 -0.38 -12.98 13.72
CA GLY A 47 0.09 -13.83 12.64
C GLY A 47 1.40 -13.40 12.00
N TYR A 48 1.68 -12.09 11.92
CA TYR A 48 2.95 -11.62 11.36
C TYR A 48 3.69 -10.77 12.39
N VAL A 49 4.69 -11.37 13.03
CA VAL A 49 5.72 -10.63 13.75
C VAL A 49 6.89 -10.58 12.78
N SER A 50 7.28 -9.40 12.31
CA SER A 50 8.55 -9.26 11.59
C SER A 50 9.63 -9.90 12.44
N ASN A 51 10.25 -10.99 11.94
CA ASN A 51 11.28 -11.71 12.68
C ASN A 51 12.62 -10.97 12.68
N THR A 52 12.74 -9.83 11.99
CA THR A 52 13.95 -9.02 11.93
C THR A 52 13.64 -7.53 12.09
N TYR A 53 14.46 -6.83 12.88
CA TYR A 53 14.39 -5.37 13.04
C TYR A 53 14.72 -4.59 11.75
N ASP A 54 15.15 -5.31 10.70
CA ASP A 54 15.64 -4.74 9.44
C ASP A 54 14.58 -4.73 8.32
N GLN A 55 13.32 -5.11 8.60
CA GLN A 55 12.25 -5.06 7.60
C GLN A 55 11.33 -3.87 7.86
N ASN A 56 11.23 -2.99 6.86
CA ASN A 56 10.21 -1.95 6.81
C ASN A 56 8.88 -2.59 6.36
N VAL A 57 7.96 -2.77 7.30
CA VAL A 57 6.65 -3.40 7.06
C VAL A 57 5.54 -2.44 7.46
N VAL A 58 4.65 -2.15 6.52
CA VAL A 58 3.41 -1.41 6.76
C VAL A 58 2.26 -2.41 6.72
N TYR A 59 1.47 -2.50 7.79
CA TYR A 59 0.26 -3.33 7.80
C TYR A 59 -0.91 -2.48 7.36
N GLY A 60 -1.67 -2.97 6.39
CA GLY A 60 -2.84 -2.28 5.84
C GLY A 60 -4.11 -3.10 6.01
N GLN A 61 -5.20 -2.40 6.28
CA GLN A 61 -6.55 -2.93 6.21
C GLN A 61 -7.39 -2.04 5.30
N GLY A 62 -8.24 -2.64 4.49
CA GLY A 62 -9.12 -1.94 3.58
C GLY A 62 -10.51 -2.55 3.60
N LYS A 63 -11.54 -1.70 3.55
CA LYS A 63 -12.94 -2.12 3.45
C LYS A 63 -13.63 -1.37 2.33
N ASN A 64 -14.29 -2.13 1.45
CA ASN A 64 -14.93 -1.62 0.23
C ASN A 64 -13.99 -0.73 -0.60
N ILE A 65 -12.82 -1.26 -0.97
CA ILE A 65 -11.79 -0.51 -1.69
C ILE A 65 -11.62 -1.01 -3.12
N GLY A 66 -11.36 -0.09 -4.03
CA GLY A 66 -10.91 -0.40 -5.39
C GLY A 66 -9.40 -0.28 -5.52
N ILE A 67 -8.73 -1.37 -5.88
CA ILE A 67 -7.29 -1.38 -6.16
C ILE A 67 -7.09 -1.70 -7.63
N ARG A 68 -6.16 -1.04 -8.30
CA ARG A 68 -5.72 -1.44 -9.64
C ARG A 68 -4.31 -1.99 -9.57
N ILE A 69 -4.12 -3.21 -10.04
CA ILE A 69 -2.80 -3.84 -10.19
C ILE A 69 -2.51 -4.08 -11.68
N ILE A 70 -1.24 -4.34 -12.02
CA ILE A 70 -0.76 -4.62 -13.40
C ILE A 70 -1.08 -3.49 -14.38
N ASP A 71 -0.23 -2.46 -14.49
CA ASP A 71 -0.41 -1.34 -15.44
C ASP A 71 -1.81 -0.72 -15.45
N LYS A 72 -2.53 -0.76 -14.32
CA LYS A 72 -3.93 -0.34 -14.17
C LYS A 72 -4.95 -1.17 -14.96
N ALA A 73 -4.56 -2.32 -15.52
CA ALA A 73 -5.39 -3.21 -16.32
C ALA A 73 -6.24 -4.17 -15.48
N LEU A 74 -5.75 -4.60 -14.32
CA LEU A 74 -6.50 -5.47 -13.42
C LEU A 74 -7.14 -4.65 -12.29
N GLY A 75 -8.41 -4.31 -12.46
CA GLY A 75 -9.25 -3.78 -11.38
C GLY A 75 -9.64 -4.86 -10.38
N LEU A 76 -9.28 -4.66 -9.12
CA LEU A 76 -9.68 -5.46 -7.98
C LEU A 76 -10.66 -4.65 -7.13
N LYS A 77 -11.82 -5.24 -6.83
CA LYS A 77 -12.78 -4.68 -5.87
C LYS A 77 -12.75 -5.53 -4.62
N SER A 78 -12.28 -4.98 -3.52
CA SER A 78 -12.19 -5.71 -2.26
C SER A 78 -13.31 -5.31 -1.32
N GLY A 79 -14.13 -6.27 -0.89
CA GLY A 79 -15.09 -6.04 0.19
C GLY A 79 -14.36 -5.84 1.53
N TYR A 80 -13.30 -6.61 1.75
CA TYR A 80 -12.37 -6.46 2.86
C TYR A 80 -11.01 -7.06 2.48
N ILE A 81 -9.92 -6.41 2.87
CA ILE A 81 -8.56 -6.90 2.72
C ILE A 81 -7.69 -6.50 3.90
N GLU A 82 -6.84 -7.41 4.32
CA GLU A 82 -5.79 -7.24 5.31
C GLU A 82 -4.49 -7.73 4.67
N ALA A 83 -3.50 -6.84 4.58
CA ALA A 83 -2.26 -7.10 3.87
C ALA A 83 -1.06 -6.44 4.56
N ALA A 84 0.11 -7.06 4.43
CA ALA A 84 1.38 -6.46 4.78
C ALA A 84 2.09 -6.00 3.50
N PHE A 85 2.52 -4.75 3.49
CA PHE A 85 3.41 -4.18 2.49
C PHE A 85 4.83 -4.34 3.03
N ILE A 86 5.65 -5.12 2.35
CA ILE A 86 7.01 -5.47 2.78
C ILE A 86 7.98 -4.83 1.80
N ASP A 87 8.80 -3.91 2.29
CA ASP A 87 9.76 -3.17 1.46
C ASP A 87 10.76 -4.14 0.79
N LYS A 88 10.97 -3.99 -0.53
CA LYS A 88 12.01 -4.74 -1.25
C LYS A 88 13.40 -4.19 -0.95
N THR A 89 13.49 -2.92 -0.56
CA THR A 89 14.72 -2.16 -0.31
C THR A 89 14.67 -1.52 1.08
N PRO A 90 14.83 -2.30 2.17
CA PRO A 90 14.64 -1.84 3.54
C PRO A 90 15.55 -0.68 3.98
N GLN A 91 16.57 -0.33 3.18
CA GLN A 91 17.43 0.83 3.43
C GLN A 91 16.77 2.17 3.04
N ASN A 92 15.72 2.14 2.21
CA ASN A 92 14.97 3.31 1.77
C ASN A 92 13.56 3.29 2.38
N ALA A 93 12.91 4.45 2.41
CA ALA A 93 11.50 4.48 2.73
C ALA A 93 10.69 3.86 1.60
N MET A 94 9.65 3.12 1.96
CA MET A 94 8.74 2.53 0.99
C MET A 94 7.97 3.64 0.29
N ASP A 95 8.06 3.70 -1.03
CA ASP A 95 7.16 4.51 -1.83
C ASP A 95 5.93 3.65 -2.17
N ILE A 96 4.79 3.96 -1.55
CA ILE A 96 3.53 3.20 -1.76
C ILE A 96 2.95 3.50 -3.16
N GLU A 97 3.34 4.61 -3.77
CA GLU A 97 2.95 4.96 -5.15
C GLU A 97 3.86 4.27 -6.18
N SER A 98 5.06 3.85 -5.76
CA SER A 98 5.94 3.00 -6.55
C SER A 98 5.64 1.50 -6.34
N ILE A 99 6.38 0.64 -7.04
CA ILE A 99 6.17 -0.82 -7.08
C ILE A 99 7.27 -1.53 -6.26
N ASP A 100 7.84 -0.83 -5.29
CA ASP A 100 9.03 -1.23 -4.53
C ASP A 100 8.71 -2.07 -3.29
N PHE A 101 7.52 -2.67 -3.23
CA PHE A 101 7.11 -3.54 -2.14
C PHE A 101 6.61 -4.90 -2.63
N ASN A 102 6.63 -5.86 -1.72
CA ASN A 102 5.89 -7.10 -1.81
C ASN A 102 4.59 -6.95 -1.01
N LEU A 103 3.46 -7.22 -1.64
CA LEU A 103 2.15 -7.28 -1.01
C LEU A 103 1.88 -8.71 -0.55
N HIS A 104 1.77 -8.91 0.76
CA HIS A 104 1.31 -10.16 1.35
C HIS A 104 -0.12 -10.00 1.83
N VAL A 105 -1.07 -10.67 1.18
CA VAL A 105 -2.49 -10.66 1.59
C VAL A 105 -2.74 -11.74 2.64
N GLN A 106 -2.90 -11.32 3.90
CA GLN A 106 -3.16 -12.22 5.03
C GLN A 106 -4.61 -12.71 5.03
N ALA A 107 -5.55 -11.82 4.72
CA ALA A 107 -6.97 -12.10 4.59
C ALA A 107 -7.58 -11.19 3.52
N GLY A 108 -8.47 -11.69 2.68
CA GLY A 108 -9.19 -10.80 1.76
C GLY A 108 -10.29 -11.46 0.97
N GLU A 109 -11.27 -10.67 0.58
CA GLU A 109 -12.27 -11.03 -0.43
C GLU A 109 -12.12 -10.05 -1.59
N VAL A 110 -11.84 -10.58 -2.78
CA VAL A 110 -11.49 -9.79 -3.95
C VAL A 110 -12.36 -10.19 -5.13
N GLY A 111 -13.11 -9.23 -5.65
CA GLY A 111 -13.88 -9.32 -6.88
C GLY A 111 -13.08 -8.82 -8.08
N VAL A 112 -13.20 -9.53 -9.20
CA VAL A 112 -12.65 -9.18 -10.52
C VAL A 112 -13.79 -9.21 -11.53
N SER A 113 -13.93 -8.17 -12.34
CA SER A 113 -14.93 -8.15 -13.42
C SER A 113 -14.47 -8.97 -14.64
N ASP A 114 -15.41 -9.43 -15.44
CA ASP A 114 -15.12 -10.11 -16.71
C ASP A 114 -14.35 -9.21 -17.71
N VAL A 115 -14.62 -7.89 -17.68
CA VAL A 115 -13.86 -6.87 -18.41
C VAL A 115 -12.42 -6.80 -17.92
N ASP A 116 -12.18 -6.68 -16.62
CA ASP A 116 -10.83 -6.61 -16.05
C ASP A 116 -10.03 -7.90 -16.32
N ALA A 117 -10.68 -9.06 -16.20
CA ALA A 117 -10.08 -10.34 -16.55
C ALA A 117 -9.70 -10.43 -18.03
N THR A 118 -10.58 -9.97 -18.91
CA THR A 118 -10.33 -9.91 -20.37
C THR A 118 -9.10 -9.06 -20.67
N LEU A 119 -9.07 -7.82 -20.15
CA LEU A 119 -7.94 -6.89 -20.35
C LEU A 119 -6.63 -7.45 -19.80
N THR A 120 -6.69 -8.14 -18.66
CA THR A 120 -5.50 -8.78 -18.05
C THR A 120 -4.95 -9.87 -18.95
N VAL A 121 -5.80 -10.77 -19.46
CA VAL A 121 -5.36 -11.85 -20.37
C VAL A 121 -4.79 -11.27 -21.68
N GLU A 122 -5.43 -10.26 -22.26
CA GLU A 122 -4.90 -9.59 -23.46
C GLU A 122 -3.54 -8.93 -23.20
N THR A 123 -3.36 -8.31 -22.03
CA THR A 123 -2.09 -7.71 -21.62
C THR A 123 -0.99 -8.76 -21.50
N ILE A 124 -1.27 -9.90 -20.87
CA ILE A 124 -0.32 -11.02 -20.76
C ILE A 124 0.08 -11.53 -22.15
N LEU A 125 -0.87 -11.71 -23.06
CA LEU A 125 -0.59 -12.16 -24.42
C LEU A 125 0.25 -11.14 -25.19
N ARG A 126 -0.10 -9.85 -25.16
CA ARG A 126 0.67 -8.79 -25.83
C ARG A 126 2.11 -8.75 -25.30
N ARG A 127 2.31 -8.83 -23.98
CA ARG A 127 3.65 -8.88 -23.38
C ARG A 127 4.44 -10.10 -23.84
N ARG A 128 3.81 -11.27 -23.92
CA ARG A 128 4.46 -12.47 -24.48
C ARG A 128 4.88 -12.27 -25.94
N GLU A 129 4.05 -11.65 -26.76
CA GLU A 129 4.39 -11.32 -28.14
C GLU A 129 5.62 -10.41 -28.22
N LEU A 130 5.67 -9.35 -27.40
CA LEU A 130 6.81 -8.44 -27.31
C LEU A 130 8.08 -9.17 -26.87
N ARG A 131 7.98 -10.03 -25.86
CA ARG A 131 9.12 -10.79 -25.29
C ARG A 131 9.67 -11.84 -26.26
N THR A 132 8.80 -12.53 -27.00
CA THR A 132 9.20 -13.67 -27.84
C THR A 132 9.33 -13.33 -29.32
N GLY A 133 8.86 -12.15 -29.74
CA GLY A 133 8.73 -11.76 -31.15
C GLY A 133 7.69 -12.58 -31.93
N LYS A 134 6.97 -13.50 -31.29
CA LYS A 134 5.99 -14.38 -31.91
C LYS A 134 4.58 -13.88 -31.61
N LYS A 135 3.83 -13.55 -32.66
CA LYS A 135 2.41 -13.19 -32.54
C LYS A 135 1.62 -14.35 -31.93
N SER A 136 0.72 -14.03 -31.00
CA SER A 136 -0.23 -14.93 -30.42
C SER A 136 -1.13 -15.48 -31.53
N PRO A 137 -1.36 -16.81 -31.57
CA PRO A 137 -2.34 -17.37 -32.48
C PRO A 137 -3.77 -17.06 -32.04
N VAL A 138 -3.97 -16.45 -30.86
CA VAL A 138 -5.28 -16.10 -30.30
C VAL A 138 -5.43 -14.58 -30.25
N SER A 139 -6.59 -14.08 -30.67
CA SER A 139 -6.95 -12.65 -30.70
C SER A 139 -8.42 -12.43 -30.35
N GLU A 140 -8.80 -11.19 -30.03
CA GLU A 140 -10.19 -10.79 -29.74
C GLU A 140 -10.78 -11.63 -28.59
N LEU A 141 -10.02 -11.75 -27.50
CA LEU A 141 -10.43 -12.57 -26.37
C LEU A 141 -11.53 -11.89 -25.58
N ARG A 142 -12.44 -12.69 -25.05
CA ARG A 142 -13.43 -12.28 -24.07
C ARG A 142 -13.54 -13.35 -23.01
N VAL A 143 -13.32 -12.95 -21.77
CA VAL A 143 -13.63 -13.74 -20.59
C VAL A 143 -15.03 -13.33 -20.14
N ALA A 144 -15.84 -14.30 -19.73
CA ALA A 144 -17.15 -14.10 -19.12
C ALA A 144 -17.27 -15.03 -17.93
N PHE A 145 -17.82 -14.51 -16.83
CA PHE A 145 -18.12 -15.28 -15.63
C PHE A 145 -19.62 -15.56 -15.59
N ASP A 146 -19.98 -16.83 -15.60
CA ASP A 146 -21.35 -17.31 -15.45
C ASP A 146 -21.52 -17.87 -14.00
N PRO A 147 -22.73 -18.05 -13.47
CA PRO A 147 -22.93 -18.66 -12.15
C PRO A 147 -22.34 -20.08 -12.01
N ASP A 148 -22.29 -20.61 -10.79
CA ASP A 148 -21.87 -21.98 -10.48
C ASP A 148 -20.43 -22.31 -10.90
N ASN A 149 -19.51 -21.38 -10.66
CA ASN A 149 -18.08 -21.48 -10.98
C ASN A 149 -17.79 -21.68 -12.47
N GLN A 150 -18.70 -21.26 -13.34
CA GLN A 150 -18.51 -21.36 -14.78
C GLN A 150 -17.76 -20.14 -15.34
N VAL A 151 -16.74 -20.43 -16.14
CA VAL A 151 -15.99 -19.42 -16.89
C VAL A 151 -16.09 -19.76 -18.36
N ARG A 152 -16.47 -18.76 -19.18
CA ARG A 152 -16.52 -18.86 -20.63
C ARG A 152 -15.43 -17.97 -21.22
N VAL A 153 -14.65 -18.53 -22.13
CA VAL A 153 -13.60 -17.83 -22.87
C VAL A 153 -13.93 -17.92 -24.36
N GLU A 154 -14.09 -16.78 -24.99
CA GLU A 154 -14.37 -16.64 -26.41
C GLU A 154 -13.21 -15.92 -27.10
N GLY A 155 -13.00 -16.19 -28.38
CA GLY A 155 -12.07 -15.42 -29.18
C GLY A 155 -11.90 -15.95 -30.59
N LYS A 156 -10.82 -15.53 -31.26
CA LYS A 156 -10.47 -15.98 -32.61
C LYS A 156 -9.08 -16.58 -32.63
N PHE A 157 -8.98 -17.79 -33.16
CA PHE A 157 -7.73 -18.51 -33.36
C PHE A 157 -7.28 -18.38 -34.82
N LYS A 158 -6.01 -18.03 -35.05
CA LYS A 158 -5.42 -17.92 -36.38
C LYS A 158 -4.86 -19.27 -36.81
N ALA A 159 -5.54 -19.90 -37.78
CA ALA A 159 -5.10 -21.15 -38.40
C ALA A 159 -5.03 -20.96 -39.92
N LEU A 160 -3.91 -21.36 -40.54
CA LEU A 160 -3.73 -21.33 -42.00
C LEU A 160 -4.08 -19.97 -42.66
N GLY A 161 -3.83 -18.86 -41.96
CA GLY A 161 -4.14 -17.51 -42.44
C GLY A 161 -5.54 -17.00 -42.11
N PHE A 162 -6.47 -17.87 -41.71
CA PHE A 162 -7.84 -17.52 -41.35
C PHE A 162 -8.02 -17.34 -39.85
N LYS A 163 -8.92 -16.44 -39.45
CA LYS A 163 -9.35 -16.25 -38.05
C LYS A 163 -10.62 -17.07 -37.80
N ILE A 164 -10.52 -18.12 -37.00
CA ILE A 164 -11.61 -19.04 -36.70
C ILE A 164 -12.15 -18.72 -35.30
N PRO A 165 -13.45 -18.39 -35.13
CA PRO A 165 -14.00 -18.11 -33.82
C PRO A 165 -14.08 -19.39 -32.98
N PHE A 166 -13.75 -19.27 -31.70
CA PHE A 166 -13.89 -20.33 -30.72
C PHE A 166 -14.58 -19.84 -29.46
N SER A 167 -15.19 -20.78 -28.74
CA SER A 167 -15.76 -20.57 -27.42
C SER A 167 -15.48 -21.80 -26.57
N VAL A 168 -14.96 -21.61 -25.38
CA VAL A 168 -14.67 -22.66 -24.41
C VAL A 168 -15.37 -22.30 -23.11
N SER A 169 -16.18 -23.22 -22.59
CA SER A 169 -16.74 -23.11 -21.25
C SER A 169 -16.13 -24.16 -20.36
N GLY A 170 -15.71 -23.77 -19.16
CA GLY A 170 -15.11 -24.65 -18.15
C GLY A 170 -15.52 -24.25 -16.74
N GLN A 171 -15.02 -25.00 -15.77
CA GLN A 171 -15.22 -24.71 -14.35
C GLN A 171 -13.94 -24.19 -13.72
N ILE A 172 -14.08 -23.30 -12.74
CA ILE A 172 -12.96 -22.80 -11.94
C ILE A 172 -13.03 -23.36 -10.51
N ASN A 173 -11.90 -23.84 -10.04
CA ASN A 173 -11.73 -24.43 -8.71
C ASN A 173 -10.41 -23.95 -8.10
N VAL A 174 -10.24 -24.19 -6.80
CA VAL A 174 -9.02 -23.88 -6.06
C VAL A 174 -8.49 -25.17 -5.46
N ASP A 175 -7.20 -25.42 -5.62
CA ASP A 175 -6.56 -26.59 -4.99
C ASP A 175 -6.08 -26.31 -3.56
N THR A 176 -5.51 -27.32 -2.90
CA THR A 176 -4.99 -27.18 -1.54
C THR A 176 -3.77 -26.27 -1.44
N ALA A 177 -3.05 -26.05 -2.54
CA ALA A 177 -1.91 -25.15 -2.63
C ALA A 177 -2.34 -23.68 -2.85
N GLY A 178 -3.63 -23.44 -3.08
CA GLY A 178 -4.18 -22.12 -3.35
C GLY A 178 -4.01 -21.65 -4.79
N GLN A 179 -3.79 -22.58 -5.72
CA GLN A 179 -3.75 -22.32 -7.15
C GLN A 179 -5.17 -22.39 -7.73
N LEU A 180 -5.46 -21.52 -8.70
CA LEU A 180 -6.70 -21.58 -9.46
C LEU A 180 -6.57 -22.61 -10.58
N HIS A 181 -7.54 -23.49 -10.68
CA HIS A 181 -7.63 -24.53 -11.71
C HIS A 181 -8.83 -24.20 -12.58
N TYR A 182 -8.59 -23.92 -13.86
CA TYR A 182 -9.63 -23.79 -14.86
C TYR A 182 -9.69 -25.08 -15.67
N ASP A 183 -10.68 -25.91 -15.35
CA ASP A 183 -10.95 -27.18 -16.02
C ASP A 183 -11.77 -26.93 -17.28
N LEU A 184 -11.15 -27.10 -18.44
CA LEU A 184 -11.82 -26.86 -19.70
C LEU A 184 -12.92 -27.89 -19.91
N GLY A 185 -14.13 -27.40 -20.15
CA GLY A 185 -15.29 -28.23 -20.46
C GLY A 185 -15.55 -28.33 -21.96
N LYS A 186 -16.63 -27.71 -22.41
CA LYS A 186 -17.09 -27.79 -23.81
C LYS A 186 -16.42 -26.72 -24.66
N ALA A 187 -15.65 -27.13 -25.65
CA ALA A 187 -15.08 -26.30 -26.69
C ALA A 187 -15.91 -26.36 -27.97
N LYS A 188 -16.18 -25.20 -28.55
CA LYS A 188 -16.82 -24.99 -29.85
C LYS A 188 -15.90 -24.19 -30.75
N VAL A 189 -15.78 -24.59 -32.02
CA VAL A 189 -15.03 -23.87 -33.05
C VAL A 189 -15.97 -23.67 -34.24
N SER A 190 -16.16 -22.42 -34.66
CA SER A 190 -17.18 -22.05 -35.66
C SER A 190 -18.57 -22.59 -35.34
N GLY A 191 -18.94 -22.63 -34.05
CA GLY A 191 -20.22 -23.15 -33.57
C GLY A 191 -20.32 -24.68 -33.50
N ILE A 192 -19.37 -25.41 -34.08
CA ILE A 192 -19.33 -26.88 -34.06
C ILE A 192 -18.61 -27.34 -32.79
N GLY A 193 -19.21 -28.27 -32.04
CA GLY A 193 -18.59 -28.85 -30.86
C GLY A 193 -17.36 -29.69 -31.24
N VAL A 194 -16.18 -29.34 -30.75
CA VAL A 194 -14.91 -29.98 -31.15
C VAL A 194 -14.34 -30.93 -30.10
N ASN A 195 -14.98 -31.09 -28.94
CA ASN A 195 -14.48 -31.98 -27.87
C ASN A 195 -14.21 -33.42 -28.37
N GLY A 196 -15.12 -33.97 -29.18
CA GLY A 196 -14.93 -35.31 -29.76
C GLY A 196 -13.73 -35.35 -30.70
N VAL A 197 -13.51 -34.30 -31.48
CA VAL A 197 -12.40 -34.18 -32.43
C VAL A 197 -11.07 -34.01 -31.68
N MET A 198 -11.00 -33.12 -30.69
CA MET A 198 -9.77 -32.91 -29.89
C MET A 198 -9.34 -34.18 -29.15
N ASN A 199 -10.29 -34.90 -28.56
CA ASN A 199 -10.00 -36.18 -27.89
C ASN A 199 -9.58 -37.27 -28.89
N THR A 200 -10.23 -37.36 -30.05
CA THR A 200 -9.91 -38.37 -31.08
C THR A 200 -8.50 -38.16 -31.67
N PHE A 201 -8.05 -36.91 -31.79
CA PHE A 201 -6.69 -36.58 -32.27
C PHE A 201 -5.66 -36.40 -31.16
N GLY A 202 -6.02 -36.67 -29.90
CA GLY A 202 -5.11 -36.55 -28.75
C GLY A 202 -4.56 -35.14 -28.52
N LEU A 203 -5.31 -34.11 -28.94
CA LEU A 203 -4.99 -32.70 -28.76
C LEU A 203 -5.46 -32.25 -27.36
N THR A 204 -4.52 -32.17 -26.43
CA THR A 204 -4.75 -31.62 -25.08
C THR A 204 -4.43 -30.12 -25.07
N LEU A 205 -5.01 -29.38 -24.14
CA LEU A 205 -4.72 -27.94 -23.97
C LEU A 205 -3.21 -27.69 -23.83
N GLU A 206 -2.54 -28.54 -23.07
CA GLU A 206 -1.09 -28.55 -22.89
C GLU A 206 -0.33 -28.57 -24.24
N LYS A 207 -0.70 -29.48 -25.15
CA LYS A 207 -0.08 -29.59 -26.47
C LYS A 207 -0.36 -28.36 -27.36
N VAL A 208 -1.52 -27.72 -27.18
CA VAL A 208 -1.95 -26.57 -27.99
C VAL A 208 -1.33 -25.26 -27.52
N LEU A 209 -1.41 -24.97 -26.22
CA LEU A 209 -0.94 -23.70 -25.68
C LEU A 209 0.58 -23.68 -25.42
N LYS A 210 1.21 -24.86 -25.29
CA LYS A 210 2.63 -25.02 -24.95
C LYS A 210 3.01 -24.18 -23.72
N LEU A 211 2.11 -24.14 -22.74
CA LEU A 211 2.27 -23.42 -21.47
C LEU A 211 2.78 -24.39 -20.43
N ASN A 212 4.05 -24.79 -20.55
CA ASN A 212 4.61 -25.88 -19.74
C ASN A 212 5.62 -25.36 -18.71
N ASN A 213 5.61 -24.04 -18.43
CA ASN A 213 6.58 -23.41 -17.55
C ASN A 213 5.89 -22.88 -16.28
N PRO A 214 5.89 -23.64 -15.18
CA PRO A 214 5.32 -23.19 -13.90
C PRO A 214 5.99 -21.95 -13.31
N LEU A 215 7.16 -21.54 -13.81
CA LEU A 215 7.85 -20.32 -13.38
C LEU A 215 7.14 -19.05 -13.85
N ASP A 216 6.37 -19.12 -14.94
CA ASP A 216 5.53 -18.00 -15.40
C ASP A 216 4.27 -17.82 -14.50
N GLY A 217 4.06 -18.70 -13.52
CA GLY A 217 2.89 -18.68 -12.63
C GLY A 217 1.62 -19.27 -13.22
N TYR A 218 1.61 -19.57 -14.52
CA TYR A 218 0.50 -20.24 -15.18
C TYR A 218 1.01 -21.34 -16.11
N TYR A 219 0.36 -22.49 -16.09
CA TYR A 219 0.73 -23.63 -16.92
C TYR A 219 -0.49 -24.50 -17.22
N ALA A 220 -0.42 -25.27 -18.30
CA ALA A 220 -1.44 -26.25 -18.65
C ALA A 220 -0.97 -27.65 -18.21
N HIS A 221 -1.87 -28.40 -17.60
CA HIS A 221 -1.68 -29.81 -17.30
C HIS A 221 -2.89 -30.61 -17.81
N GLY A 222 -2.70 -31.42 -18.84
CA GLY A 222 -3.82 -32.11 -19.49
C GLY A 222 -4.83 -31.13 -20.10
N ASN A 223 -6.04 -31.08 -19.52
CA ASN A 223 -7.12 -30.18 -19.94
C ASN A 223 -7.45 -29.10 -18.89
N THR A 224 -6.53 -28.88 -17.96
CA THR A 224 -6.65 -27.89 -16.88
C THR A 224 -5.59 -26.81 -17.09
N LEU A 225 -6.02 -25.55 -17.01
CA LEU A 225 -5.11 -24.42 -16.88
C LEU A 225 -4.96 -24.11 -15.39
N VAL A 226 -3.75 -24.23 -14.89
CA VAL A 226 -3.40 -23.90 -13.50
C VAL A 226 -2.80 -22.50 -13.46
N VAL A 227 -3.26 -21.68 -12.52
CA VAL A 227 -2.80 -20.31 -12.29
C VAL A 227 -2.49 -20.10 -10.81
N ASP A 228 -1.21 -19.90 -10.52
CA ASP A 228 -0.73 -19.33 -9.26
C ASP A 228 -0.78 -17.81 -9.39
N LEU A 229 -1.74 -17.16 -8.72
CA LEU A 229 -1.93 -15.71 -8.80
C LEU A 229 -0.71 -14.94 -8.31
N GLY A 230 -0.12 -15.36 -7.18
CA GLY A 230 1.02 -14.69 -6.59
C GLY A 230 2.20 -14.67 -7.55
N ARG A 231 2.54 -15.83 -8.11
CA ARG A 231 3.63 -15.95 -9.09
C ARG A 231 3.29 -15.27 -10.41
N THR A 232 2.05 -15.39 -10.91
CA THR A 232 1.64 -14.77 -12.17
C THR A 232 1.80 -13.25 -12.10
N VAL A 233 1.30 -12.61 -11.02
CA VAL A 233 1.45 -11.17 -10.81
C VAL A 233 2.91 -10.79 -10.62
N SER A 234 3.64 -11.52 -9.76
CA SER A 234 5.05 -11.22 -9.45
C SER A 234 5.98 -11.38 -10.65
N SER A 235 5.62 -12.21 -11.64
CA SER A 235 6.41 -12.43 -12.86
C SER A 235 6.28 -11.32 -13.90
N MET A 236 5.35 -10.38 -13.69
CA MET A 236 5.11 -9.29 -14.63
C MET A 236 6.14 -8.17 -14.44
N ASP A 237 6.70 -7.66 -15.54
CA ASP A 237 7.55 -6.48 -15.52
C ASP A 237 6.82 -5.32 -14.84
N ASN A 238 7.53 -4.62 -13.94
CA ASN A 238 7.01 -3.54 -13.10
C ASN A 238 5.76 -3.94 -12.30
N ALA A 239 5.70 -5.17 -11.77
CA ALA A 239 4.65 -5.58 -10.85
C ALA A 239 5.17 -5.71 -9.41
N LEU A 240 4.25 -5.52 -8.47
CA LEU A 240 4.52 -5.77 -7.06
C LEU A 240 4.71 -7.27 -6.87
N GLY A 241 5.56 -7.66 -5.91
CA GLY A 241 5.59 -9.07 -5.51
C GLY A 241 4.29 -9.38 -4.79
N LEU A 242 3.52 -10.37 -5.24
CA LEU A 242 2.25 -10.74 -4.63
C LEU A 242 2.38 -12.08 -3.93
N HIS A 243 2.13 -12.10 -2.62
CA HIS A 243 1.95 -13.31 -1.84
C HIS A 243 0.48 -13.40 -1.41
N ALA A 244 -0.28 -14.24 -2.11
CA ALA A 244 -1.70 -14.44 -1.88
C ALA A 244 -2.06 -15.91 -2.06
N SER A 245 -2.61 -16.52 -1.01
CA SER A 245 -3.11 -17.90 -1.05
C SER A 245 -4.61 -17.91 -1.26
N VAL A 246 -5.08 -18.36 -2.42
CA VAL A 246 -6.53 -18.49 -2.68
C VAL A 246 -7.07 -19.67 -1.86
N ARG A 247 -8.20 -19.47 -1.19
CA ARG A 247 -8.89 -20.47 -0.37
C ARG A 247 -10.27 -20.80 -0.90
N GLY A 248 -10.85 -19.91 -1.69
CA GLY A 248 -12.15 -20.12 -2.30
C GLY A 248 -12.30 -19.31 -3.57
N VAL A 249 -13.13 -19.81 -4.46
CA VAL A 249 -13.54 -19.12 -5.68
C VAL A 249 -15.05 -19.25 -5.84
N ARG A 250 -15.67 -18.16 -6.26
CA ARG A 250 -17.06 -18.13 -6.66
C ARG A 250 -17.21 -17.28 -7.89
N THR A 251 -18.01 -17.71 -8.85
CA THR A 251 -18.45 -16.84 -9.94
C THR A 251 -19.91 -16.43 -9.76
N ASN A 252 -20.22 -15.22 -10.21
CA ASN A 252 -21.56 -14.74 -10.49
C ASN A 252 -21.53 -14.08 -11.89
N VAL A 253 -22.70 -13.66 -12.41
CA VAL A 253 -22.79 -13.02 -13.73
C VAL A 253 -21.83 -11.81 -13.81
N GLY A 254 -20.81 -11.91 -14.66
CA GLY A 254 -19.81 -10.87 -14.92
C GLY A 254 -18.76 -10.67 -13.82
N GLN A 255 -18.73 -11.49 -12.77
CA GLN A 255 -17.79 -11.34 -11.66
C GLN A 255 -17.19 -12.66 -11.17
N LEU A 256 -15.88 -12.64 -10.93
CA LEU A 256 -15.12 -13.64 -10.22
C LEU A 256 -14.82 -13.12 -8.81
N GLN A 257 -15.21 -13.86 -7.79
CA GLN A 257 -14.89 -13.59 -6.40
C GLN A 257 -13.84 -14.59 -5.93
N LEU A 258 -12.76 -14.05 -5.37
CA LEU A 258 -11.65 -14.79 -4.79
C LEU A 258 -11.67 -14.57 -3.29
N LEU A 259 -11.61 -15.66 -2.53
CA LEU A 259 -11.38 -15.62 -1.11
C LEU A 259 -9.91 -15.97 -0.86
N VAL A 260 -9.18 -15.08 -0.22
CA VAL A 260 -7.73 -15.17 0.00
C VAL A 260 -7.46 -15.23 1.50
N GLY A 261 -6.51 -16.06 1.91
CA GLY A 261 -5.97 -16.00 3.25
C GLY A 261 -4.90 -17.04 3.55
N ASP A 262 -3.99 -16.69 4.44
CA ASP A 262 -2.89 -17.56 4.86
C ASP A 262 -3.40 -18.84 5.51
N ARG A 263 -4.46 -18.74 6.30
CA ARG A 263 -5.17 -19.88 6.92
C ARG A 263 -6.67 -19.84 6.59
N PRO A 264 -7.38 -20.98 6.66
CA PRO A 264 -8.83 -21.00 6.51
C PRO A 264 -9.57 -20.03 7.43
N ALA A 265 -9.06 -19.83 8.66
CA ALA A 265 -9.62 -18.88 9.61
C ALA A 265 -9.46 -17.41 9.15
N ASP A 266 -8.35 -17.07 8.48
CA ASP A 266 -8.12 -15.71 7.96
C ASP A 266 -9.06 -15.43 6.77
N ALA A 267 -9.25 -16.40 5.89
CA ALA A 267 -10.26 -16.34 4.82
C ALA A 267 -11.68 -16.15 5.38
N GLN A 268 -12.06 -16.90 6.42
CA GLN A 268 -13.38 -16.74 7.04
C GLN A 268 -13.54 -15.37 7.75
N ARG A 269 -12.46 -14.84 8.33
CA ARG A 269 -12.44 -13.48 8.90
C ARG A 269 -12.77 -12.44 7.83
N ALA A 270 -12.18 -12.54 6.63
CA ALA A 270 -12.46 -11.60 5.55
C ALA A 270 -13.94 -11.55 5.15
N LEU A 271 -14.63 -12.71 5.11
CA LEU A 271 -16.07 -12.75 4.87
C LEU A 271 -16.89 -12.11 6.00
N THR A 272 -16.46 -12.31 7.24
CA THR A 272 -17.13 -11.74 8.43
C THR A 272 -17.01 -10.23 8.40
N GLU A 273 -15.80 -9.70 8.23
CA GLU A 273 -15.50 -8.27 8.23
C GLU A 273 -16.15 -7.52 7.07
N ARG A 274 -16.25 -8.15 5.90
CA ARG A 274 -17.00 -7.63 4.75
C ARG A 274 -18.46 -7.33 5.11
N ASN A 275 -19.09 -8.16 5.93
CA ASN A 275 -20.51 -8.05 6.27
C ASN A 275 -20.78 -7.08 7.44
N THR A 276 -19.74 -6.68 8.18
CA THR A 276 -19.86 -5.67 9.24
C THR A 276 -20.25 -4.33 8.63
N LYS A 277 -21.25 -3.65 9.19
CA LYS A 277 -21.71 -2.34 8.69
C LYS A 277 -20.82 -1.21 9.19
N GLU A 278 -19.79 -0.88 8.41
CA GLU A 278 -18.88 0.24 8.66
C GLU A 278 -18.67 1.01 7.35
N PRO A 279 -18.31 2.31 7.42
CA PRO A 279 -17.93 3.07 6.23
C PRO A 279 -16.74 2.43 5.51
N ALA A 280 -16.56 2.75 4.22
CA ALA A 280 -15.36 2.34 3.50
C ALA A 280 -14.14 3.01 4.13
N TYR A 281 -13.05 2.26 4.28
CA TYR A 281 -11.83 2.78 4.90
C TYR A 281 -10.58 2.12 4.35
N ILE A 282 -9.46 2.81 4.56
CA ILE A 282 -8.11 2.26 4.53
C ILE A 282 -7.46 2.63 5.86
N LYS A 283 -6.93 1.65 6.57
CA LYS A 283 -6.09 1.85 7.75
C LYS A 283 -4.71 1.32 7.43
N ALA A 284 -3.67 2.01 7.85
CA ALA A 284 -2.31 1.55 7.76
C ALA A 284 -1.58 1.79 9.08
N GLU A 285 -0.77 0.84 9.52
CA GLU A 285 0.04 0.97 10.73
C GLU A 285 1.45 0.42 10.58
N GLY A 286 2.38 1.03 11.32
CA GLY A 286 3.78 0.62 11.38
C GLY A 286 4.57 1.05 10.15
N GLY A 287 5.85 0.64 10.12
CA GLY A 287 6.77 0.93 9.03
C GLY A 287 7.02 2.42 8.81
N HIS A 288 7.65 2.75 7.69
CA HIS A 288 7.80 4.11 7.22
C HIS A 288 7.62 4.17 5.71
N ALA A 289 6.79 5.09 5.25
CA ALA A 289 6.40 5.17 3.84
C ALA A 289 6.14 6.60 3.38
N TYR A 290 6.29 6.83 2.07
CA TYR A 290 5.78 8.01 1.40
C TYR A 290 4.32 7.80 0.97
N ILE A 291 3.45 8.74 1.33
CA ILE A 291 2.03 8.75 0.99
C ILE A 291 1.68 10.17 0.55
N ASP A 292 1.34 10.39 -0.73
CA ASP A 292 0.98 11.72 -1.26
C ASP A 292 2.04 12.80 -0.94
N GLY A 293 3.31 12.42 -1.05
CA GLY A 293 4.47 13.26 -0.74
C GLY A 293 4.77 13.45 0.76
N PHE A 294 3.99 12.86 1.67
CA PHE A 294 4.26 12.85 3.10
C PHE A 294 5.09 11.65 3.49
N PHE A 295 6.19 11.87 4.22
CA PHE A 295 6.94 10.79 4.84
C PHE A 295 6.29 10.44 6.18
N VAL A 296 5.62 9.30 6.29
CA VAL A 296 5.05 8.81 7.55
C VAL A 296 6.03 7.82 8.17
N LYS A 297 6.36 7.98 9.46
CA LYS A 297 7.20 7.03 10.21
C LYS A 297 6.50 6.53 11.46
N ASP A 298 6.47 5.20 11.61
CA ASP A 298 5.87 4.44 12.70
C ASP A 298 4.44 4.92 12.99
N GLY A 299 3.72 5.28 11.93
CA GLY A 299 2.46 5.99 11.99
C GLY A 299 1.26 5.06 11.99
N GLN A 300 0.16 5.54 12.56
CA GLN A 300 -1.19 4.99 12.34
C GLN A 300 -1.96 5.97 11.47
N LEU A 301 -2.19 5.57 10.22
CA LEU A 301 -2.95 6.31 9.23
C LEU A 301 -4.34 5.68 9.09
N ALA A 302 -5.37 6.52 8.98
CA ALA A 302 -6.67 6.09 8.52
C ALA A 302 -7.23 7.07 7.48
N ILE A 303 -7.80 6.53 6.41
CA ILE A 303 -8.56 7.25 5.39
C ILE A 303 -9.97 6.66 5.40
N TYR A 304 -10.97 7.52 5.51
CA TYR A 304 -12.37 7.11 5.52
C TYR A 304 -13.08 7.74 4.32
N ASP A 305 -13.88 6.95 3.61
CA ASP A 305 -14.91 7.48 2.73
C ASP A 305 -16.17 7.71 3.57
N ARG A 306 -16.61 8.97 3.65
CA ARG A 306 -17.84 9.34 4.36
C ARG A 306 -19.06 9.29 3.44
N THR A 307 -18.88 9.08 2.13
CA THR A 307 -19.98 8.86 1.20
C THR A 307 -20.51 7.43 1.37
N PRO A 308 -21.76 7.23 1.80
CA PRO A 308 -22.33 5.90 1.95
C PRO A 308 -22.37 5.14 0.62
N ASP A 309 -22.17 3.83 0.66
CA ASP A 309 -22.34 2.89 -0.45
C ASP A 309 -21.44 3.10 -1.69
N SER A 310 -20.50 4.05 -1.65
CA SER A 310 -19.45 4.20 -2.66
C SER A 310 -18.20 3.43 -2.27
N PRO A 311 -17.55 2.69 -3.20
CA PRO A 311 -16.22 2.16 -2.94
C PRO A 311 -15.22 3.31 -2.79
N LEU A 312 -14.35 3.21 -1.80
CA LEU A 312 -13.24 4.15 -1.64
C LEU A 312 -12.27 3.92 -2.81
N ASN A 313 -12.30 4.84 -3.77
CA ASN A 313 -11.35 4.89 -4.87
C ASN A 313 -10.21 5.80 -4.45
N ILE A 314 -8.97 5.31 -4.37
CA ILE A 314 -7.77 6.06 -3.92
C ILE A 314 -7.28 7.08 -4.98
N SER A 315 -7.77 7.01 -6.23
CA SER A 315 -7.39 7.96 -7.31
C SER A 315 -8.36 9.12 -7.55
N TYR A 316 -9.53 9.14 -6.89
CA TYR A 316 -10.53 10.21 -6.92
C TYR A 316 -10.14 11.55 -6.21
N GLN A 317 -9.90 12.62 -6.97
CA GLN A 317 -9.55 13.96 -6.42
C GLN A 317 -10.76 14.78 -5.93
N GLY A 318 -11.72 14.17 -5.25
CA GLY A 318 -12.89 14.89 -4.72
C GLY A 318 -12.69 15.45 -3.30
N PRO A 319 -13.66 16.24 -2.81
CA PRO A 319 -13.55 17.01 -1.56
C PRO A 319 -13.59 16.16 -0.27
N GLU A 320 -13.97 14.89 -0.33
CA GLU A 320 -14.25 14.05 0.84
C GLU A 320 -13.16 13.01 1.13
N ARG A 321 -11.92 13.44 1.23
CA ARG A 321 -10.86 12.60 1.77
C ARG A 321 -10.21 13.29 2.95
N ALA A 322 -10.14 12.60 4.08
CA ALA A 322 -9.31 13.03 5.19
C ALA A 322 -8.26 11.93 5.41
N ILE A 323 -6.99 12.26 5.19
CA ILE A 323 -5.86 11.53 5.73
C ILE A 323 -5.83 11.86 7.22
N VAL A 324 -6.18 10.90 8.09
CA VAL A 324 -6.16 11.08 9.55
C VAL A 324 -4.93 10.40 10.13
N LEU A 325 -4.02 11.19 10.69
CA LEU A 325 -2.87 10.69 11.45
C LEU A 325 -3.24 10.58 12.93
N HIS A 326 -3.39 9.36 13.43
CA HIS A 326 -3.74 9.12 14.84
C HIS A 326 -2.53 9.21 15.78
N LYS A 327 -1.37 8.75 15.32
CA LYS A 327 -0.12 8.71 16.07
C LYS A 327 1.06 8.58 15.10
N GLY A 328 2.20 9.14 15.46
CA GLY A 328 3.47 8.94 14.75
C GLY A 328 4.11 10.25 14.30
N HIS A 329 4.99 10.15 13.29
CA HIS A 329 5.69 11.30 12.74
C HIS A 329 5.35 11.49 11.26
N VAL A 330 5.11 12.72 10.85
CA VAL A 330 4.94 13.14 9.45
C VAL A 330 6.04 14.12 9.07
N GLY A 331 6.86 13.73 8.12
CA GLY A 331 7.80 14.56 7.40
C GLY A 331 7.10 15.31 6.26
N VAL A 332 7.15 16.63 6.27
CA VAL A 332 6.64 17.49 5.19
C VAL A 332 7.82 18.18 4.51
N THR A 333 8.03 17.91 3.24
CA THR A 333 9.07 18.58 2.45
C THR A 333 8.73 20.05 2.21
N GLU A 334 9.73 20.88 1.92
CA GLU A 334 9.54 22.28 1.54
C GLU A 334 8.55 22.46 0.38
N GLN A 335 8.66 21.62 -0.64
CA GLN A 335 7.77 21.64 -1.80
C GLN A 335 6.32 21.30 -1.41
N ARG A 336 6.09 20.21 -0.67
CA ARG A 336 4.73 19.81 -0.26
C ARG A 336 4.14 20.84 0.70
N PHE A 337 4.93 21.39 1.61
CA PHE A 337 4.48 22.44 2.52
C PHE A 337 4.11 23.73 1.78
N THR A 338 4.84 24.09 0.71
CA THR A 338 4.47 25.21 -0.17
C THR A 338 3.12 24.95 -0.85
N GLN A 339 2.90 23.73 -1.36
CA GLN A 339 1.63 23.34 -2.00
C GLN A 339 0.47 23.38 -1.00
N LEU A 340 0.65 22.84 0.21
CA LEU A 340 -0.37 22.89 1.26
C LEU A 340 -0.78 24.33 1.58
N LEU A 341 0.19 25.23 1.73
CA LEU A 341 -0.13 26.64 1.92
C LEU A 341 -0.90 27.22 0.73
N GLN A 342 -0.53 26.90 -0.51
CA GLN A 342 -1.28 27.34 -1.70
C GLN A 342 -2.72 26.79 -1.72
N GLU A 343 -2.91 25.52 -1.37
CA GLU A 343 -4.22 24.87 -1.25
C GLU A 343 -5.09 25.55 -0.18
N GLU A 344 -4.51 25.94 0.97
CA GLU A 344 -5.22 26.67 2.02
C GLU A 344 -5.54 28.13 1.66
N LEU A 345 -4.68 28.79 0.88
CA LEU A 345 -4.92 30.15 0.39
C LEU A 345 -6.01 30.17 -0.69
N GLY A 346 -6.24 29.04 -1.36
CA GLY A 346 -7.21 28.91 -2.46
C GLY A 346 -6.89 29.83 -3.64
N ASN A 347 -7.94 30.26 -4.37
CA ASN A 347 -7.83 31.17 -5.52
C ASN A 347 -7.67 32.65 -5.11
N SER A 348 -7.01 32.94 -3.97
CA SER A 348 -6.90 34.30 -3.46
C SER A 348 -5.78 35.08 -4.14
N ASP A 349 -6.13 36.21 -4.79
CA ASP A 349 -5.14 37.17 -5.32
C ASP A 349 -4.39 37.94 -4.21
N ALA A 350 -4.78 37.74 -2.95
CA ALA A 350 -4.19 38.45 -1.83
C ALA A 350 -2.73 38.04 -1.59
N LEU A 351 -2.33 36.81 -1.92
CA LEU A 351 -0.97 36.32 -1.78
C LEU A 351 -0.60 35.38 -2.95
N THR A 352 0.17 35.89 -3.90
CA THR A 352 0.63 35.13 -5.07
C THR A 352 2.13 34.83 -5.01
N ASP A 353 2.63 34.00 -5.93
CA ASP A 353 4.05 33.64 -6.04
C ASP A 353 4.66 33.08 -4.74
N LEU A 354 3.87 32.28 -4.01
CA LEU A 354 4.28 31.72 -2.73
C LEU A 354 5.51 30.82 -2.91
N ASN A 355 6.56 31.11 -2.13
CA ASN A 355 7.74 30.28 -2.00
C ASN A 355 8.06 30.12 -0.51
N VAL A 356 8.20 28.87 -0.07
CA VAL A 356 8.66 28.55 1.28
C VAL A 356 10.09 28.05 1.22
N LYS A 357 10.91 28.51 2.16
CA LYS A 357 12.24 27.96 2.44
C LYS A 357 12.33 27.48 3.89
N LEU A 358 12.50 26.19 4.12
CA LEU A 358 12.58 25.59 5.45
C LEU A 358 14.01 25.57 5.98
N GLY A 359 14.25 26.31 7.07
CA GLY A 359 15.52 26.37 7.78
C GLY A 359 15.51 25.53 9.07
N ALA A 360 16.62 25.56 9.82
CA ALA A 360 16.76 24.74 11.03
C ALA A 360 15.90 25.17 12.23
N SER A 361 15.33 26.38 12.21
CA SER A 361 14.54 26.92 13.33
C SER A 361 13.30 27.71 12.91
N ASN A 362 13.13 27.92 11.60
CA ASN A 362 12.03 28.67 11.03
C ASN A 362 11.84 28.31 9.55
N GLY A 363 10.64 28.57 9.03
CA GLY A 363 10.36 28.61 7.60
C GLY A 363 10.31 30.06 7.14
N LYS A 364 11.07 30.42 6.10
CA LYS A 364 10.91 31.71 5.42
C LYS A 364 9.83 31.58 4.36
N VAL A 365 8.75 32.34 4.48
CA VAL A 365 7.73 32.43 3.43
C VAL A 365 7.90 33.74 2.70
N SER A 366 7.89 33.68 1.38
CA SER A 366 7.94 34.82 0.48
C SER A 366 6.84 34.72 -0.57
N GLY A 367 6.41 35.86 -1.08
CA GLY A 367 5.39 35.96 -2.13
C GLY A 367 5.09 37.42 -2.45
N LYS A 368 3.96 37.67 -3.10
CA LYS A 368 3.48 39.03 -3.41
C LYS A 368 2.10 39.24 -2.81
N LEU A 369 1.96 40.25 -1.97
CA LEU A 369 0.66 40.72 -1.53
C LEU A 369 -0.03 41.47 -2.67
N PHE A 370 -1.30 41.15 -2.92
CA PHE A 370 -2.12 41.77 -3.97
C PHE A 370 -1.46 41.73 -5.36
N GLY A 371 -0.76 40.62 -5.65
CA GLY A 371 -0.05 40.42 -6.92
C GLY A 371 1.19 41.31 -7.16
N ALA A 372 1.45 42.32 -6.33
CA ALA A 372 2.43 43.36 -6.65
C ALA A 372 3.45 43.64 -5.55
N ILE A 373 3.09 43.50 -4.26
CA ILE A 373 3.94 43.94 -3.15
C ILE A 373 4.75 42.75 -2.63
N PRO A 374 6.07 42.67 -2.89
CA PRO A 374 6.85 41.55 -2.43
C PRO A 374 6.90 41.54 -0.89
N LEU A 375 6.51 40.39 -0.33
CA LEU A 375 6.46 40.11 1.10
C LEU A 375 7.49 39.03 1.41
N SER A 376 8.19 39.18 2.53
CA SER A 376 8.94 38.09 3.13
C SER A 376 8.79 38.10 4.64
N LEU A 377 8.49 36.93 5.20
CA LEU A 377 8.30 36.74 6.62
C LEU A 377 8.94 35.43 7.08
N ASN A 378 9.42 35.42 8.33
CA ASN A 378 9.90 34.22 8.97
C ASN A 378 8.77 33.65 9.83
N MET A 379 8.46 32.38 9.66
CA MET A 379 7.44 31.67 10.42
C MET A 379 8.10 30.66 11.34
N THR A 380 7.71 30.71 12.60
CA THR A 380 7.96 29.60 13.52
C THR A 380 6.72 28.71 13.51
N LEU A 381 6.94 27.40 13.36
CA LEU A 381 5.89 26.38 13.42
C LEU A 381 5.96 25.69 14.76
N GLY A 382 4.80 25.48 15.38
CA GLY A 382 4.68 24.81 16.67
C GLY A 382 3.33 24.11 16.81
N ALA A 383 3.11 23.50 17.97
CA ALA A 383 1.81 23.00 18.38
C ALA A 383 1.11 24.04 19.27
N THR A 384 -0.21 24.16 19.16
CA THR A 384 -1.04 24.81 20.18
C THR A 384 -1.26 23.86 21.37
N ASN A 385 -1.78 24.39 22.49
CA ASN A 385 -2.13 23.56 23.65
C ASN A 385 -3.31 22.61 23.38
N ASP A 386 -4.14 22.92 22.37
CA ASP A 386 -5.25 22.07 21.93
C ASP A 386 -4.85 21.09 20.80
N GLY A 387 -3.56 21.02 20.44
CA GLY A 387 -3.02 20.04 19.51
C GLY A 387 -3.17 20.37 18.03
N ARG A 388 -3.29 21.65 17.69
CA ARG A 388 -3.34 22.15 16.31
C ARG A 388 -1.97 22.63 15.85
N LEU A 389 -1.73 22.58 14.54
CA LEU A 389 -0.54 23.17 13.93
C LEU A 389 -0.65 24.71 13.99
N MET A 390 0.33 25.36 14.61
CA MET A 390 0.37 26.81 14.79
C MET A 390 1.48 27.46 13.95
N PHE A 391 1.12 28.51 13.23
CA PHE A 391 2.01 29.41 12.51
C PHE A 391 2.21 30.70 13.29
N THR A 392 3.44 31.02 13.68
CA THR A 392 3.75 32.32 14.29
C THR A 392 4.62 33.16 13.35
N PRO A 393 4.06 34.16 12.66
CA PRO A 393 4.83 35.06 11.83
C PRO A 393 5.74 35.95 12.71
N SER A 394 6.97 36.15 12.25
CA SER A 394 7.99 36.95 12.91
C SER A 394 8.82 37.70 11.87
N ARG A 395 9.34 38.87 12.26
CA ARG A 395 10.26 39.68 11.43
C ARG A 395 9.75 39.95 10.01
N THR A 396 8.46 40.28 9.86
CA THR A 396 7.85 40.53 8.55
C THR A 396 8.37 41.80 7.90
N LYS A 397 8.76 41.71 6.62
CA LYS A 397 9.19 42.83 5.79
C LYS A 397 8.35 42.90 4.51
N ALA A 398 7.91 44.10 4.14
CA ALA A 398 7.36 44.42 2.83
C ALA A 398 8.42 45.15 1.99
N PHE A 399 8.37 44.97 0.67
CA PHE A 399 9.37 45.48 -0.27
C PHE A 399 10.80 45.02 0.05
N GLY A 400 10.97 43.98 0.86
CA GLY A 400 12.27 43.47 1.32
C GLY A 400 12.92 44.26 2.47
N PHE A 401 12.46 45.47 2.78
CA PHE A 401 13.12 46.34 3.77
C PHE A 401 12.18 47.08 4.73
N ILE A 402 10.90 47.28 4.40
CA ILE A 402 9.97 48.03 5.26
C ILE A 402 9.39 47.06 6.32
N PRO A 403 9.68 47.25 7.63
CA PRO A 403 9.06 46.44 8.66
C PRO A 403 7.56 46.70 8.68
N VAL A 404 6.77 45.63 8.61
CA VAL A 404 5.30 45.73 8.69
C VAL A 404 4.86 45.38 10.11
N PRO A 405 3.94 46.14 10.73
CA PRO A 405 3.37 45.76 12.02
C PRO A 405 2.82 44.33 11.97
N GLY A 406 3.26 43.47 12.89
CA GLY A 406 2.91 42.05 12.87
C GLY A 406 1.39 41.79 12.92
N GLY A 407 0.62 42.67 13.57
CA GLY A 407 -0.84 42.58 13.63
C GLY A 407 -1.53 42.73 12.27
N LEU A 408 -1.00 43.60 11.39
CA LEU A 408 -1.57 43.80 10.05
C LEU A 408 -1.36 42.56 9.17
N VAL A 409 -0.15 42.01 9.20
CA VAL A 409 0.22 40.79 8.47
C VAL A 409 -0.59 39.60 8.99
N ARG A 410 -0.71 39.46 10.31
CA ARG A 410 -1.50 38.40 10.93
C ARG A 410 -2.97 38.48 10.53
N GLY A 411 -3.56 39.67 10.58
CA GLY A 411 -4.97 39.87 10.19
C GLY A 411 -5.22 39.57 8.72
N GLN A 412 -4.26 39.85 7.83
CA GLN A 412 -4.37 39.47 6.42
C GLN A 412 -4.15 37.97 6.23
N LEU A 413 -3.12 37.37 6.82
CA LEU A 413 -2.89 35.93 6.73
C LEU A 413 -4.07 35.13 7.29
N GLN A 414 -4.68 35.56 8.40
CA GLN A 414 -5.87 34.91 8.95
C GLN A 414 -7.06 34.97 7.99
N LYS A 415 -7.23 36.07 7.24
CA LYS A 415 -8.32 36.20 6.26
C LYS A 415 -8.09 35.35 5.00
N VAL A 416 -6.84 35.01 4.71
CA VAL A 416 -6.48 34.33 3.47
C VAL A 416 -6.27 32.83 3.68
N ILE A 417 -5.81 32.39 4.85
CA ILE A 417 -5.70 30.97 5.18
C ILE A 417 -7.09 30.45 5.53
N ASN A 418 -7.69 29.65 4.65
CA ASN A 418 -8.95 28.97 4.92
C ASN A 418 -8.83 28.09 6.18
N GLY A 419 -9.82 28.12 7.06
CA GLY A 419 -9.78 27.35 8.32
C GLY A 419 -8.75 27.81 9.37
N GLY A 420 -8.04 28.92 9.14
CA GLY A 420 -7.07 29.49 10.07
C GLY A 420 -7.72 30.34 11.17
N GLU A 421 -7.46 29.98 12.43
CA GLU A 421 -7.95 30.73 13.59
C GLU A 421 -6.82 31.49 14.29
N ALA A 422 -7.10 32.72 14.74
CA ALA A 422 -6.14 33.44 15.56
C ALA A 422 -5.90 32.70 16.89
N TYR A 423 -4.66 32.27 17.13
CA TYR A 423 -4.27 31.61 18.39
C TYR A 423 -3.02 32.26 18.97
N GLY A 424 -3.11 32.84 20.17
CA GLY A 424 -1.98 33.52 20.82
C GLY A 424 -1.39 34.64 19.95
N LYS A 425 -0.13 34.48 19.51
CA LYS A 425 0.57 35.39 18.56
C LYS A 425 0.56 34.87 17.11
N GLY A 426 -0.02 33.70 16.87
CA GLY A 426 -0.02 33.01 15.60
C GLY A 426 -1.40 32.75 15.02
N ILE A 427 -1.43 31.85 14.05
CA ILE A 427 -2.61 31.32 13.37
C ILE A 427 -2.56 29.81 13.57
N ALA A 428 -3.57 29.23 14.20
CA ALA A 428 -3.72 27.80 14.34
C ALA A 428 -4.58 27.26 13.18
N LEU A 429 -4.18 26.13 12.61
CA LEU A 429 -4.99 25.42 11.63
C LEU A 429 -5.93 24.45 12.33
N GLY A 430 -7.23 24.63 12.13
CA GLY A 430 -8.23 23.69 12.63
C GLY A 430 -8.17 22.35 11.90
N ASN A 431 -8.15 22.39 10.56
CA ASN A 431 -7.98 21.25 9.65
C ASN A 431 -7.24 21.77 8.42
N MET A 432 -6.39 20.95 7.80
CA MET A 432 -5.91 21.22 6.45
C MET A 432 -6.83 20.51 5.46
N ASN A 433 -7.08 21.12 4.30
CA ASN A 433 -7.79 20.51 3.19
C ASN A 433 -7.13 19.16 2.88
N GLY A 434 -7.88 18.08 3.08
CA GLY A 434 -7.42 16.73 2.80
C GLY A 434 -6.66 16.03 3.92
N ILE A 435 -6.21 16.73 4.97
CA ILE A 435 -5.31 16.18 6.00
C ILE A 435 -5.73 16.62 7.41
N ASP A 436 -6.04 15.64 8.23
CA ASP A 436 -6.18 15.73 9.67
C ASP A 436 -4.91 15.17 10.33
N LEU A 437 -4.09 16.06 10.88
CA LEU A 437 -2.85 15.67 11.55
C LEU A 437 -3.08 15.03 12.93
N GLY A 438 -4.33 14.91 13.39
CA GLY A 438 -4.66 14.50 14.74
C GLY A 438 -4.19 15.53 15.78
N HIS A 439 -3.87 15.08 16.98
CA HIS A 439 -3.38 15.96 18.05
C HIS A 439 -1.87 16.17 17.90
N VAL A 440 -1.49 17.29 17.28
CA VAL A 440 -0.09 17.70 17.09
C VAL A 440 0.54 17.97 18.46
N THR A 441 1.53 17.15 18.82
CA THR A 441 2.26 17.25 20.09
C THR A 441 3.56 18.05 19.95
N GLN A 442 4.22 17.94 18.79
CA GLN A 442 5.50 18.58 18.56
C GLN A 442 5.70 18.89 17.07
N VAL A 443 6.36 20.02 16.79
CA VAL A 443 6.85 20.36 15.45
C VAL A 443 8.35 20.65 15.54
N SER A 444 9.13 19.96 14.71
CA SER A 444 10.58 20.14 14.59
C SER A 444 10.93 20.64 13.20
N HIS A 445 11.86 21.59 13.14
CA HIS A 445 12.36 22.16 11.89
C HIS A 445 13.68 21.49 11.51
N GLN A 446 13.83 21.13 10.24
CA GLN A 446 15.10 20.72 9.66
C GLN A 446 15.31 21.43 8.32
N PRO A 447 16.57 21.60 7.86
CA PRO A 447 16.82 22.14 6.53
C PRO A 447 16.06 21.34 5.46
N GLY A 448 15.13 22.00 4.77
CA GLY A 448 14.34 21.42 3.67
C GLY A 448 13.10 20.61 4.07
N TYR A 449 12.84 20.35 5.36
CA TYR A 449 11.63 19.64 5.79
C TYR A 449 11.21 19.90 7.25
N LEU A 450 9.95 19.59 7.54
CA LEU A 450 9.34 19.67 8.87
C LEU A 450 9.02 18.27 9.37
N VAL A 451 9.21 18.03 10.66
CA VAL A 451 8.72 16.82 11.32
C VAL A 451 7.61 17.20 12.28
N ILE A 452 6.40 16.74 11.98
CA ILE A 452 5.21 16.92 12.79
C ILE A 452 4.96 15.62 13.55
N SER A 453 4.89 15.68 14.86
CA SER A 453 4.57 14.53 15.71
C SER A 453 3.11 14.63 16.16
N SER A 454 2.36 13.56 15.96
CA SER A 454 0.97 13.44 16.40
C SER A 454 0.82 12.35 17.44
N GLY A 455 -0.11 12.55 18.37
CA GLY A 455 -0.49 11.59 19.38
C GLY A 455 -2.00 11.48 19.51
N GLN A 456 -2.45 10.53 20.31
CA GLN A 456 -3.83 10.55 20.77
C GLN A 456 -4.01 11.75 21.69
N ASN A 457 -5.10 12.50 21.51
CA ASN A 457 -5.56 13.44 22.51
C ASN A 457 -5.88 12.61 23.75
N THR A 458 -4.95 12.49 24.70
CA THR A 458 -5.29 11.98 26.03
C THR A 458 -6.19 13.05 26.62
N PRO A 459 -7.54 12.85 26.69
CA PRO A 459 -8.36 13.79 27.43
C PRO A 459 -7.69 13.87 28.79
N ASN A 460 -7.25 15.08 29.18
CA ASN A 460 -6.61 15.29 30.46
C ASN A 460 -7.41 14.50 31.48
N SER A 461 -6.78 13.52 32.11
CA SER A 461 -7.26 12.90 33.33
C SER A 461 -7.30 14.02 34.36
N GLN A 462 -8.34 14.85 34.28
CA GLN A 462 -8.65 15.88 35.25
C GLN A 462 -9.08 15.14 36.50
N ASN A 463 -8.11 14.91 37.38
CA ASN A 463 -8.32 14.79 38.81
C ASN A 463 -8.80 16.11 39.39
#